data_AF-A0A661MKV6-F1
#
_entry.id   AF-A0A661MKV6-F1
#
_cell.length_a   1.000
_cell.length_b   1.000
_cell.length_c   1.000
_cell.angle_alpha   90.00
_cell.angle_beta   90.00
_cell.angle_gamma   90.00
#
_symmetry.space_group_name_H-M   'P 1'
#
loop_
_entity.id
_entity.type
_entity.pdbx_description
1 polymer ?
#
loop_
_entity_poly.entity_id
_entity_poly.type
_entity_poly.pdbx_seq_one_letter_code
_entity_poly.pdbx_strand_id
1 'polypeptide(L)'
;MPVKLIRIEKKGPALKRTQFGCLSDVHTLNVTRGCEFRCSYCYARGYSHSPAEGLVLLYSNLPGKIRSELDSPRRRTPVQHVAFNTASDSFQRHPDILKVTYDSMKQILDHGIRMSFLTKGWIPDRFIELFSSFPALVTAGIGLVSISPHYRQIFEPGAATAQERLANIERLRSAGIKPHVRIDPIIPFYTDDERGIRALFHELAKRGVEQVVLSYLHLRPAILKQLKRELPSTTYRLLAGCYKTQDVIEVGTSTKTKLCPLILRQKGYDRFKRLAKDYGITCLICACKNPDMAGQRCLRPSPADNKIPGGPEQLSLFPC
;
A
#
# COMPACT_ATOMS: atom_id res chain seq x y z
N MET A 1 -2.80 18.46 -15.30
CA MET A 1 -1.53 19.20 -15.19
C MET A 1 -0.39 18.21 -15.13
N PRO A 2 0.64 18.35 -15.98
CA PRO A 2 1.82 17.49 -15.92
C PRO A 2 2.52 17.68 -14.57
N VAL A 3 3.06 16.59 -14.03
CA VAL A 3 3.81 16.61 -12.78
C VAL A 3 5.20 17.17 -13.05
N LYS A 4 5.62 18.17 -12.27
CA LYS A 4 6.97 18.72 -12.33
C LYS A 4 7.90 17.87 -11.44
N LEU A 5 9.01 17.40 -12.00
CA LEU A 5 10.05 16.70 -11.25
C LEU A 5 11.17 17.68 -10.85
N ILE A 6 11.59 17.65 -9.59
CA ILE A 6 12.79 18.35 -9.11
C ILE A 6 13.73 17.33 -8.49
N ARG A 7 15.00 17.33 -8.92
CA ARG A 7 16.04 16.47 -8.34
C ARG A 7 16.58 17.11 -7.07
N ILE A 8 16.73 16.31 -6.02
CA ILE A 8 17.24 16.73 -4.71
C ILE A 8 18.19 15.66 -4.14
N GLU A 9 19.02 16.08 -3.20
CA GLU A 9 19.97 15.19 -2.53
C GLU A 9 19.42 14.61 -1.22
N LYS A 10 19.60 13.30 -1.02
CA LYS A 10 19.27 12.62 0.23
C LYS A 10 20.35 12.88 1.28
N LYS A 11 20.11 13.86 2.17
CA LYS A 11 21.07 14.24 3.23
C LYS A 11 21.22 13.19 4.34
N GLY A 12 20.11 12.79 4.98
CA GLY A 12 20.11 11.74 6.01
C GLY A 12 20.18 10.31 5.44
N PRO A 13 20.15 9.26 6.29
CA PRO A 13 20.26 7.87 5.83
C PRO A 13 19.25 7.50 4.74
N ALA A 14 19.70 6.70 3.77
CA ALA A 14 18.89 6.08 2.73
C ALA A 14 18.00 5.00 3.33
N LEU A 15 18.58 4.11 4.14
CA LEU A 15 17.89 2.99 4.77
C LEU A 15 17.49 3.35 6.20
N LYS A 16 16.19 3.50 6.44
CA LYS A 16 15.66 3.85 7.77
C LYS A 16 14.94 2.67 8.40
N ARG A 17 15.25 2.34 9.65
CA ARG A 17 14.49 1.32 10.39
C ARG A 17 13.11 1.86 10.76
N THR A 18 12.10 1.02 10.63
CA THR A 18 10.71 1.38 10.89
C THR A 18 10.20 0.60 12.09
N GLN A 19 9.33 1.22 12.90
CA GLN A 19 8.74 0.62 14.11
C GLN A 19 7.21 0.49 14.01
N PHE A 20 6.65 0.54 12.80
CA PHE A 20 5.21 0.56 12.58
C PHE A 20 4.68 -0.76 12.01
N GLY A 21 3.71 -1.35 12.70
CA GLY A 21 2.86 -2.43 12.17
C GLY A 21 3.67 -3.61 11.59
N CYS A 22 3.27 -4.06 10.40
CA CYS A 22 3.93 -5.16 9.68
C CYS A 22 5.35 -4.84 9.18
N LEU A 23 5.78 -3.58 9.31
CA LEU A 23 7.13 -3.12 8.95
C LEU A 23 8.05 -2.94 10.16
N SER A 24 7.65 -3.43 11.34
CA SER A 24 8.55 -3.45 12.51
C SER A 24 9.85 -4.16 12.14
N ASP A 25 10.97 -3.49 12.39
CA ASP A 25 12.33 -3.96 12.11
C ASP A 25 12.66 -4.15 10.62
N VAL A 26 11.83 -3.61 9.73
CA VAL A 26 12.11 -3.55 8.29
C VAL A 26 12.74 -2.20 7.96
N HIS A 27 13.80 -2.23 7.16
CA HIS A 27 14.38 -1.00 6.62
C HIS A 27 13.49 -0.48 5.50
N THR A 28 13.26 0.83 5.47
CA THR A 28 12.45 1.47 4.44
C THR A 28 13.21 2.59 3.77
N LEU A 29 12.82 2.87 2.53
CA LEU A 29 13.27 4.03 1.78
C LEU A 29 12.12 4.57 0.92
N ASN A 30 12.24 5.84 0.52
CA ASN A 30 11.38 6.43 -0.49
C ASN A 30 12.28 7.05 -1.56
N VAL A 31 12.08 6.67 -2.82
CA VAL A 31 12.81 7.19 -3.98
C VAL A 31 12.42 8.64 -4.26
N THR A 32 11.16 8.99 -4.00
CA THR A 32 10.66 10.35 -4.15
C THR A 32 9.93 10.85 -2.90
N ARG A 33 9.85 12.17 -2.75
CA ARG A 33 8.79 12.85 -1.99
C ARG A 33 7.72 13.29 -2.98
N GLY A 34 6.47 12.99 -2.69
CA GLY A 34 5.37 13.14 -3.66
C GLY A 34 5.33 11.97 -4.64
N CYS A 35 4.19 11.84 -5.32
CA CYS A 35 3.93 10.74 -6.25
C CYS A 35 3.09 11.25 -7.44
N GLU A 36 3.41 10.81 -8.65
CA GLU A 36 2.69 11.17 -9.89
C GLU A 36 1.21 10.75 -9.87
N PHE A 37 0.84 9.76 -9.05
CA PHE A 37 -0.48 9.13 -9.13
C PHE A 37 -1.63 9.98 -8.61
N ARG A 38 -1.34 10.94 -7.71
CA ARG A 38 -2.31 11.89 -7.15
C ARG A 38 -3.61 11.23 -6.66
N CYS A 39 -3.50 10.09 -5.97
CA CYS A 39 -4.69 9.43 -5.43
C CYS A 39 -5.39 10.37 -4.43
N SER A 40 -6.71 10.54 -4.55
CA SER A 40 -7.48 11.49 -3.74
C SER A 40 -7.56 11.10 -2.26
N TYR A 41 -7.37 9.81 -1.97
CA TYR A 41 -7.31 9.24 -0.63
C TYR A 41 -5.88 9.12 -0.06
N CYS A 42 -4.86 9.66 -0.73
CA CYS A 42 -3.47 9.41 -0.36
C CYS A 42 -3.10 10.04 0.99
N TYR A 43 -2.70 9.20 1.95
CA TYR A 43 -2.25 9.69 3.26
C TYR A 43 -0.92 10.44 3.19
N ALA A 44 -0.03 10.09 2.26
CA ALA A 44 1.30 10.68 2.19
C ALA A 44 1.24 12.18 1.88
N ARG A 45 0.25 12.60 1.09
CA ARG A 45 -0.04 14.01 0.79
C ARG A 45 -0.40 14.85 2.03
N GLY A 46 -0.75 14.21 3.14
CA GLY A 46 -1.03 14.86 4.42
C GLY A 46 0.19 15.06 5.32
N TYR A 47 1.37 14.55 4.96
CA TYR A 47 2.58 14.77 5.74
C TYR A 47 3.08 16.21 5.60
N SER A 48 3.64 16.77 6.68
CA SER A 48 4.20 18.13 6.71
C SER A 48 5.30 18.35 5.67
N HIS A 49 6.01 17.29 5.30
CA HIS A 49 7.07 17.30 4.29
C HIS A 49 6.57 16.82 2.92
N SER A 50 5.27 16.72 2.67
CA SER A 50 4.80 16.48 1.30
C SER A 50 5.05 17.71 0.42
N PRO A 51 5.49 17.53 -0.83
CA PRO A 51 5.66 18.64 -1.75
C PRO A 51 4.32 19.27 -2.13
N ALA A 52 4.37 20.46 -2.72
CA ALA A 52 3.21 21.12 -3.30
C ALA A 52 2.52 20.23 -4.35
N GLU A 53 1.24 20.49 -4.60
CA GLU A 53 0.49 19.73 -5.59
C GLU A 53 1.13 19.85 -7.00
N GLY A 54 1.23 18.71 -7.70
CA GLY A 54 1.86 18.65 -9.01
C GLY A 54 3.39 18.63 -8.97
N LEU A 55 4.03 18.59 -7.79
CA LEU A 55 5.48 18.50 -7.63
C LEU A 55 5.90 17.14 -7.08
N VAL A 56 6.94 16.55 -7.68
CA VAL A 56 7.63 15.36 -7.18
C VAL A 56 9.10 15.68 -7.00
N LEU A 57 9.66 15.35 -5.84
CA LEU A 57 11.07 15.54 -5.53
C LEU A 57 11.78 14.19 -5.60
N LEU A 58 12.71 14.01 -6.53
CA LEU A 58 13.47 12.78 -6.72
C LEU A 58 14.79 12.83 -5.95
N TYR A 59 15.05 11.83 -5.10
CA TYR A 59 16.36 11.66 -4.47
C TYR A 59 17.36 11.04 -5.47
N SER A 60 18.03 11.87 -6.27
CA SER A 60 18.88 11.44 -7.38
C SER A 60 20.10 10.61 -6.94
N ASN A 61 20.67 10.94 -5.79
CA ASN A 61 21.84 10.27 -5.23
C ASN A 61 21.54 8.97 -4.46
N LEU A 62 20.27 8.55 -4.40
CA LEU A 62 19.84 7.44 -3.56
C LEU A 62 20.59 6.12 -3.84
N PRO A 63 20.85 5.70 -5.10
CA PRO A 63 21.56 4.44 -5.36
C PRO A 63 22.99 4.45 -4.82
N GLY A 64 23.72 5.56 -5.03
CA GLY A 64 25.08 5.72 -4.49
C GLY A 64 25.09 5.75 -2.96
N LYS A 65 24.07 6.36 -2.36
CA LYS A 65 23.93 6.38 -0.90
C LYS A 65 23.63 5.00 -0.32
N ILE A 66 22.74 4.22 -0.96
CA ILE A 66 22.45 2.83 -0.57
C ILE A 66 23.74 2.00 -0.59
N ARG A 67 24.50 2.07 -1.69
CA ARG A 67 25.79 1.37 -1.82
C ARG A 67 26.74 1.73 -0.68
N SER A 68 27.03 3.02 -0.51
CA SER A 68 27.92 3.50 0.56
C SER A 68 27.46 3.07 1.95
N GLU A 69 26.15 3.03 2.18
CA GLU A 69 25.58 2.59 3.43
C GLU A 69 25.70 1.10 3.68
N LEU A 70 25.55 0.25 2.65
CA LEU A 70 25.66 -1.21 2.75
C LEU A 70 27.12 -1.67 2.85
N ASP A 71 28.01 -1.04 2.08
CA ASP A 71 29.45 -1.34 2.06
C ASP A 71 30.20 -0.80 3.29
N SER A 72 29.55 0.01 4.14
CA SER A 72 30.21 0.66 5.26
C SER A 72 30.64 -0.35 6.33
N PRO A 73 31.95 -0.46 6.67
CA PRO A 73 32.42 -1.32 7.75
C PRO A 73 31.95 -0.85 9.14
N ARG A 74 31.44 0.38 9.24
CA ARG A 74 30.89 0.94 10.48
C ARG A 74 29.44 0.52 10.74
N ARG A 75 28.77 -0.14 9.79
CA ARG A 75 27.38 -0.59 9.95
C ARG A 75 27.32 -1.74 10.96
N ARG A 76 26.75 -1.46 12.14
CA ARG A 76 26.61 -2.46 13.22
C ARG A 76 25.38 -3.36 13.09
N THR A 77 24.38 -2.95 12.32
CA THR A 77 23.14 -3.74 12.17
C THR A 77 22.99 -4.23 10.73
N PRO A 78 22.81 -5.54 10.51
CA PRO A 78 22.55 -6.08 9.20
C PRO A 78 21.22 -5.58 8.63
N VAL A 79 21.18 -5.43 7.32
CA VAL A 79 19.96 -5.12 6.56
C VAL A 79 19.45 -6.41 5.96
N GLN A 80 18.40 -6.99 6.56
CA GLN A 80 17.84 -8.25 6.08
C GLN A 80 16.70 -8.06 5.06
N HIS A 81 15.96 -6.96 5.18
CA HIS A 81 14.80 -6.67 4.33
C HIS A 81 14.63 -5.16 4.16
N VAL A 82 14.47 -4.73 2.90
CA VAL A 82 14.12 -3.36 2.51
C VAL A 82 12.72 -3.27 1.89
N ALA A 83 11.83 -2.49 2.49
CA ALA A 83 10.54 -2.13 1.92
C ALA A 83 10.63 -0.79 1.17
N PHE A 84 10.33 -0.83 -0.11
CA PHE A 84 10.39 0.32 -1.01
C PHE A 84 9.11 1.15 -0.95
N ASN A 85 9.29 2.47 -0.89
CA ASN A 85 8.30 3.49 -1.17
C ASN A 85 7.06 3.45 -0.25
N THR A 86 7.27 3.47 1.06
CA THR A 86 6.20 3.52 2.07
C THR A 86 5.40 4.83 2.11
N ALA A 87 5.79 5.85 1.36
CA ALA A 87 5.08 7.12 1.21
C ALA A 87 5.15 7.67 -0.23
N SER A 88 5.41 6.79 -1.20
CA SER A 88 5.48 7.10 -2.63
C SER A 88 5.16 5.83 -3.45
N ASP A 89 5.56 5.76 -4.71
CA ASP A 89 5.49 4.57 -5.54
C ASP A 89 6.77 4.39 -6.37
N SER A 90 7.25 3.16 -6.49
CA SER A 90 8.45 2.78 -7.26
C SER A 90 8.27 2.97 -8.77
N PHE A 91 7.06 2.80 -9.27
CA PHE A 91 6.78 2.63 -10.69
C PHE A 91 5.97 3.79 -11.26
N GLN A 92 6.37 5.00 -10.84
CA GLN A 92 6.02 6.26 -11.48
C GLN A 92 6.63 6.30 -12.89
N ARG A 93 5.90 6.80 -13.90
CA ARG A 93 6.28 6.67 -15.31
C ARG A 93 7.49 7.52 -15.68
N HIS A 94 7.82 8.53 -14.89
CA HIS A 94 8.95 9.41 -15.20
C HIS A 94 10.28 8.62 -15.34
N PRO A 95 11.01 8.75 -16.47
CA PRO A 95 12.22 7.97 -16.74
C PRO A 95 13.28 8.06 -15.64
N ASP A 96 13.54 9.25 -15.11
CA ASP A 96 14.49 9.44 -14.00
C ASP A 96 14.09 8.69 -12.73
N ILE A 97 12.79 8.68 -12.38
CA ILE A 97 12.30 7.95 -11.20
C ILE A 97 12.49 6.45 -11.43
N LEU A 98 12.14 5.95 -12.63
CA LEU A 98 12.36 4.57 -13.01
C LEU A 98 13.84 4.19 -12.99
N LYS A 99 14.75 5.09 -13.43
CA LYS A 99 16.19 4.84 -13.40
C LYS A 99 16.69 4.71 -11.96
N VAL A 100 16.41 5.69 -11.12
CA VAL A 100 16.84 5.68 -9.71
C VAL A 100 16.24 4.49 -8.95
N THR A 101 14.98 4.17 -9.21
CA THR A 101 14.31 3.00 -8.60
C THR A 101 14.99 1.70 -9.05
N TYR A 102 15.25 1.54 -10.34
CA TYR A 102 15.93 0.36 -10.88
C TYR A 102 17.31 0.17 -10.23
N ASP A 103 18.14 1.21 -10.26
CA ASP A 103 19.49 1.17 -9.70
C ASP A 103 19.45 0.86 -8.20
N SER A 104 18.49 1.45 -7.46
CA SER A 104 18.31 1.18 -6.02
C SER A 104 17.89 -0.26 -5.75
N MET A 105 16.93 -0.80 -6.50
CA MET A 105 16.46 -2.19 -6.33
C MET A 105 17.56 -3.18 -6.69
N LYS A 106 18.30 -2.93 -7.78
CA LYS A 106 19.44 -3.75 -8.18
C LYS A 106 20.50 -3.79 -7.09
N GLN A 107 20.86 -2.65 -6.49
CA GLN A 107 21.79 -2.60 -5.36
C GLN A 107 21.35 -3.51 -4.21
N ILE A 108 20.08 -3.45 -3.81
CA ILE A 108 19.55 -4.29 -2.73
C ILE A 108 19.64 -5.78 -3.08
N LEU A 109 19.23 -6.17 -4.29
CA LEU A 109 19.24 -7.56 -4.74
C LEU A 109 20.64 -8.13 -4.94
N ASP A 110 21.58 -7.35 -5.51
CA ASP A 110 22.98 -7.75 -5.68
C ASP A 110 23.66 -8.05 -4.34
N HIS A 111 23.23 -7.41 -3.24
CA HIS A 111 23.71 -7.70 -1.88
C HIS A 111 23.02 -8.90 -1.23
N GLY A 112 22.16 -9.63 -1.95
CA GLY A 112 21.39 -10.75 -1.40
C GLY A 112 20.31 -10.33 -0.40
N ILE A 113 19.92 -9.05 -0.37
CA ILE A 113 18.96 -8.52 0.60
C ILE A 113 17.55 -8.68 0.04
N ARG A 114 16.62 -9.16 0.88
CA ARG A 114 15.21 -9.26 0.51
C ARG A 114 14.61 -7.87 0.30
N MET A 115 13.72 -7.74 -0.67
CA MET A 115 12.97 -6.51 -0.87
C MET A 115 11.48 -6.74 -1.03
N SER A 116 10.71 -5.71 -0.67
CA SER A 116 9.27 -5.69 -0.96
C SER A 116 8.83 -4.34 -1.50
N PHE A 117 7.82 -4.35 -2.36
CA PHE A 117 7.15 -3.12 -2.82
C PHE A 117 5.64 -3.35 -2.91
N LEU A 118 4.88 -2.27 -2.81
CA LEU A 118 3.47 -2.21 -3.15
C LEU A 118 3.29 -1.13 -4.21
N THR A 119 2.68 -1.44 -5.34
CA THR A 119 2.54 -0.46 -6.43
C THR A 119 1.14 -0.36 -7.01
N LYS A 120 0.79 0.85 -7.45
CA LYS A 120 -0.35 1.13 -8.35
C LYS A 120 0.10 1.53 -9.76
N GLY A 121 1.39 1.37 -10.06
CA GLY A 121 2.03 1.71 -11.33
C GLY A 121 2.13 0.54 -12.30
N TRP A 122 2.78 0.79 -13.44
CA TRP A 122 3.14 -0.21 -14.43
C TRP A 122 4.61 -0.60 -14.24
N ILE A 123 4.92 -1.90 -14.24
CA ILE A 123 6.28 -2.39 -14.02
C ILE A 123 6.97 -2.58 -15.39
N PRO A 124 8.06 -1.84 -15.69
CA PRO A 124 8.77 -1.99 -16.96
C PRO A 124 9.46 -3.35 -17.11
N ASP A 125 9.68 -3.76 -18.37
CA ASP A 125 10.27 -5.05 -18.75
C ASP A 125 11.60 -5.35 -18.06
N ARG A 126 12.52 -4.39 -18.08
CA ARG A 126 13.81 -4.51 -17.38
C ARG A 126 13.67 -4.84 -15.88
N PHE A 127 12.61 -4.37 -15.21
CA PHE A 127 12.39 -4.69 -13.80
C PHE A 127 11.89 -6.13 -13.64
N ILE A 128 11.02 -6.60 -14.54
CA ILE A 128 10.60 -8.01 -14.54
C ILE A 128 11.79 -8.93 -14.77
N GLU A 129 12.67 -8.58 -15.73
CA GLU A 129 13.93 -9.30 -15.96
C GLU A 129 14.80 -9.31 -14.70
N LEU A 130 15.04 -8.16 -14.07
CA LEU A 130 15.78 -8.07 -12.81
C LEU A 130 15.16 -8.96 -11.74
N PHE A 131 13.84 -8.93 -11.56
CA PHE A 131 13.16 -9.70 -10.52
C PHE A 131 13.20 -11.20 -10.80
N SER A 132 13.18 -11.61 -12.08
CA SER A 132 13.28 -13.02 -12.48
C SER A 132 14.64 -13.65 -12.14
N SER A 133 15.69 -12.84 -11.97
CA SER A 133 16.99 -13.31 -11.48
C SER A 133 17.04 -13.50 -9.96
N PHE A 134 16.06 -12.96 -9.21
CA PHE A 134 16.03 -13.00 -7.75
C PHE A 134 14.63 -13.30 -7.17
N PRO A 135 13.86 -14.27 -7.69
CA PRO A 135 12.44 -14.43 -7.35
C PRO A 135 12.21 -14.69 -5.86
N ALA A 136 13.13 -15.41 -5.20
CA ALA A 136 13.07 -15.71 -3.77
C ALA A 136 13.30 -14.47 -2.86
N LEU A 137 13.91 -13.40 -3.39
CA LEU A 137 14.21 -12.18 -2.63
C LEU A 137 13.15 -11.09 -2.83
N VAL A 138 12.21 -11.25 -3.76
CA VAL A 138 11.23 -10.21 -4.12
C VAL A 138 9.84 -10.55 -3.60
N THR A 139 9.30 -9.70 -2.73
CA THR A 139 7.89 -9.73 -2.32
C THR A 139 7.12 -8.60 -3.01
N ALA A 140 6.33 -8.92 -4.02
CA ALA A 140 5.56 -7.95 -4.79
C ALA A 140 4.13 -7.81 -4.29
N GLY A 141 3.64 -6.57 -4.19
CA GLY A 141 2.26 -6.23 -3.92
C GLY A 141 1.69 -5.33 -5.02
N ILE A 142 0.47 -5.62 -5.47
CA ILE A 142 -0.25 -4.82 -6.47
C ILE A 142 -1.49 -4.20 -5.82
N GLY A 143 -1.55 -2.87 -5.77
CA GLY A 143 -2.73 -2.15 -5.34
C GLY A 143 -3.78 -2.11 -6.45
N LEU A 144 -4.85 -2.88 -6.33
CA LEU A 144 -5.95 -2.93 -7.31
C LEU A 144 -7.28 -3.02 -6.56
N VAL A 145 -7.95 -1.88 -6.43
CA VAL A 145 -9.21 -1.77 -5.67
C VAL A 145 -10.43 -2.07 -6.55
N SER A 146 -10.40 -1.65 -7.81
CA SER A 146 -11.48 -1.86 -8.78
C SER A 146 -10.90 -1.96 -10.18
N ILE A 147 -11.55 -2.72 -11.05
CA ILE A 147 -11.26 -2.76 -12.49
C ILE A 147 -11.99 -1.67 -13.28
N SER A 148 -12.81 -0.84 -12.61
CA SER A 148 -13.57 0.24 -13.25
C SER A 148 -12.67 1.40 -13.69
N PRO A 149 -12.68 1.80 -14.98
CA PRO A 149 -11.99 3.01 -15.43
C PRO A 149 -12.51 4.28 -14.72
N HIS A 150 -13.81 4.31 -14.39
CA HIS A 150 -14.42 5.43 -13.68
C HIS A 150 -13.88 5.58 -12.25
N TYR A 151 -13.67 4.45 -11.54
CA TYR A 151 -13.00 4.47 -10.24
C TYR A 151 -11.60 5.10 -10.34
N ARG A 152 -10.80 4.66 -11.32
CA ARG A 152 -9.45 5.21 -11.53
C ARG A 152 -9.50 6.71 -11.80
N GLN A 153 -10.39 7.17 -12.67
CA GLN A 153 -10.51 8.60 -13.01
C GLN A 153 -10.79 9.47 -11.77
N ILE A 154 -11.63 8.99 -10.84
CA ILE A 154 -12.04 9.75 -9.66
C ILE A 154 -11.03 9.63 -8.51
N PHE A 155 -10.53 8.43 -8.25
CA PHE A 155 -9.74 8.16 -7.03
C PHE A 155 -8.24 8.02 -7.27
N GLU A 156 -7.82 7.64 -8.47
CA GLU A 156 -6.42 7.30 -8.79
C GLU A 156 -5.99 7.81 -10.18
N PRO A 157 -6.21 9.12 -10.50
CA PRO A 157 -6.18 9.61 -11.87
C PRO A 157 -4.82 9.45 -12.56
N GLY A 158 -3.71 9.50 -11.81
CA GLY A 158 -2.35 9.35 -12.34
C GLY A 158 -1.78 7.93 -12.22
N ALA A 159 -2.48 6.99 -11.58
CA ALA A 159 -2.00 5.62 -11.41
C ALA A 159 -2.14 4.80 -12.71
N ALA A 160 -1.53 3.63 -12.80
CA ALA A 160 -1.70 2.73 -13.95
C ALA A 160 -3.15 2.27 -14.11
N THR A 161 -3.54 1.85 -15.31
CA THR A 161 -4.87 1.28 -15.58
C THR A 161 -5.04 -0.06 -14.86
N ALA A 162 -6.28 -0.53 -14.72
CA ALA A 162 -6.54 -1.86 -14.16
C ALA A 162 -5.88 -2.95 -15.01
N GLN A 163 -5.92 -2.81 -16.33
CA GLN A 163 -5.31 -3.71 -17.31
C GLN A 163 -3.79 -3.78 -17.13
N GLU A 164 -3.12 -2.64 -16.98
CA GLU A 164 -1.68 -2.61 -16.71
C GLU A 164 -1.32 -3.29 -15.38
N ARG A 165 -2.13 -3.11 -14.34
CA ARG A 165 -1.91 -3.77 -13.04
C ARG A 165 -2.18 -5.27 -13.10
N LEU A 166 -3.18 -5.69 -13.86
CA LEU A 166 -3.47 -7.10 -14.15
C LEU A 166 -2.34 -7.75 -14.96
N ALA A 167 -1.79 -7.04 -15.96
CA ALA A 167 -0.63 -7.49 -16.72
C ALA A 167 0.63 -7.60 -15.83
N ASN A 168 0.85 -6.68 -14.88
CA ASN A 168 1.92 -6.82 -13.90
C ASN A 168 1.80 -8.13 -13.11
N ILE A 169 0.58 -8.54 -12.73
CA ILE A 169 0.36 -9.79 -11.99
C ILE A 169 0.81 -10.99 -12.82
N GLU A 170 0.37 -11.09 -14.08
CA GLU A 170 0.75 -12.18 -14.99
C GLU A 170 2.28 -12.21 -15.17
N ARG A 171 2.89 -11.05 -15.46
CA ARG A 171 4.32 -10.95 -15.74
C ARG A 171 5.20 -11.27 -14.52
N LEU A 172 4.79 -10.84 -13.33
CA LEU A 172 5.49 -11.21 -12.09
C LEU A 172 5.41 -12.71 -11.82
N ARG A 173 4.26 -13.33 -12.09
CA ARG A 173 4.09 -14.79 -11.94
C ARG A 173 4.97 -15.56 -12.92
N SER A 174 5.04 -15.13 -14.18
CA SER A 174 5.95 -15.72 -15.16
C SER A 174 7.43 -15.58 -14.74
N ALA A 175 7.76 -14.54 -13.97
CA ALA A 175 9.09 -14.36 -13.36
C ALA A 175 9.30 -15.15 -12.05
N GLY A 176 8.39 -16.07 -11.68
CA GLY A 176 8.49 -16.88 -10.48
C GLY A 176 8.06 -16.19 -9.18
N ILE A 177 7.45 -14.99 -9.26
CA ILE A 177 7.01 -14.21 -8.10
C ILE A 177 5.49 -14.29 -8.01
N LYS A 178 4.97 -14.72 -6.86
CA LYS A 178 3.52 -14.70 -6.59
C LYS A 178 3.13 -13.37 -5.93
N PRO A 179 2.63 -12.36 -6.68
CA PRO A 179 2.24 -11.10 -6.06
C PRO A 179 0.95 -11.26 -5.23
N HIS A 180 0.88 -10.54 -4.12
CA HIS A 180 -0.39 -10.35 -3.42
C HIS A 180 -1.11 -9.12 -3.96
N VAL A 181 -2.44 -9.15 -3.96
CA VAL A 181 -3.25 -7.98 -4.35
C VAL A 181 -3.79 -7.29 -3.11
N ARG A 182 -3.73 -5.95 -3.12
CA ARG A 182 -4.17 -5.13 -2.00
C ARG A 182 -5.33 -4.24 -2.42
N ILE A 183 -6.51 -4.57 -1.90
CA ILE A 183 -7.74 -3.80 -2.03
C ILE A 183 -7.76 -2.83 -0.86
N ASP A 184 -6.94 -1.79 -0.97
CA ASP A 184 -6.77 -0.76 0.05
C ASP A 184 -6.54 0.63 -0.59
N PRO A 185 -7.48 1.57 -0.40
CA PRO A 185 -8.67 1.45 0.44
C PRO A 185 -9.91 0.92 -0.30
N ILE A 186 -10.72 0.11 0.37
CA ILE A 186 -12.13 -0.07 0.01
C ILE A 186 -12.86 1.25 0.31
N ILE A 187 -13.55 1.80 -0.69
CA ILE A 187 -14.36 3.01 -0.57
C ILE A 187 -15.82 2.59 -0.35
N PRO A 188 -16.42 2.90 0.83
CA PRO A 188 -17.81 2.56 1.12
C PRO A 188 -18.77 3.01 0.02
N PHE A 189 -19.68 2.13 -0.39
CA PHE A 189 -20.71 2.34 -1.43
C PHE A 189 -20.18 2.56 -2.85
N TYR A 190 -18.87 2.47 -3.06
CA TYR A 190 -18.25 2.77 -4.36
C TYR A 190 -17.42 1.61 -4.90
N THR A 191 -16.74 0.87 -4.01
CA THR A 191 -15.92 -0.29 -4.40
C THR A 191 -16.28 -1.55 -3.64
N ASP A 192 -17.39 -1.54 -2.90
CA ASP A 192 -17.84 -2.67 -2.09
C ASP A 192 -19.19 -3.25 -2.55
N ASP A 193 -19.66 -2.91 -3.75
CA ASP A 193 -20.82 -3.57 -4.37
C ASP A 193 -20.47 -4.97 -4.90
N GLU A 194 -21.43 -5.90 -4.87
CA GLU A 194 -21.16 -7.29 -5.25
C GLU A 194 -20.72 -7.46 -6.70
N ARG A 195 -21.26 -6.65 -7.63
CA ARG A 195 -20.93 -6.75 -9.05
C ARG A 195 -19.47 -6.38 -9.28
N GLY A 196 -19.01 -5.26 -8.70
CA GLY A 196 -17.63 -4.81 -8.76
C GLY A 196 -16.66 -5.81 -8.12
N ILE A 197 -17.02 -6.35 -6.96
CA ILE A 197 -16.21 -7.36 -6.25
C ILE A 197 -16.07 -8.64 -7.09
N ARG A 198 -17.18 -9.20 -7.58
CA ARG A 198 -17.16 -10.41 -8.43
C ARG A 198 -16.33 -10.21 -9.69
N ALA A 199 -16.50 -9.07 -10.36
CA ALA A 199 -15.73 -8.76 -11.56
C ALA A 199 -14.23 -8.66 -11.28
N LEU A 200 -13.83 -8.04 -10.17
CA LEU A 200 -12.43 -8.00 -9.74
C LEU A 200 -11.91 -9.42 -9.45
N PHE A 201 -12.60 -10.20 -8.61
CA PHE A 201 -12.15 -11.54 -8.24
C PHE A 201 -12.08 -12.51 -9.40
N HIS A 202 -12.99 -12.41 -10.37
CA HIS A 202 -12.91 -13.15 -11.62
C HIS A 202 -11.60 -12.89 -12.35
N GLU A 203 -11.22 -11.62 -12.52
CA GLU A 203 -9.97 -11.25 -13.21
C GLU A 203 -8.72 -11.61 -12.41
N LEU A 204 -8.79 -11.58 -11.07
CA LEU A 204 -7.70 -12.02 -10.20
C LEU A 204 -7.50 -13.54 -10.24
N ALA A 205 -8.59 -14.31 -10.20
CA ALA A 205 -8.56 -15.77 -10.20
C ALA A 205 -8.05 -16.33 -11.52
N LYS A 206 -8.45 -15.75 -12.66
CA LYS A 206 -7.89 -16.06 -13.99
C LYS A 206 -6.37 -15.96 -14.04
N ARG A 207 -5.78 -15.12 -13.18
CA ARG A 207 -4.34 -14.85 -13.11
C ARG A 207 -3.65 -15.58 -11.96
N GLY A 208 -4.35 -16.52 -11.31
CA GLY A 208 -3.82 -17.33 -10.23
C GLY A 208 -3.50 -16.55 -8.95
N VAL A 209 -4.17 -15.42 -8.70
CA VAL A 209 -4.07 -14.74 -7.41
C VAL A 209 -4.79 -15.56 -6.36
N GLU A 210 -4.06 -16.03 -5.36
CA GLU A 210 -4.59 -16.90 -4.29
C GLU A 210 -5.06 -16.08 -3.08
N GLN A 211 -4.54 -14.86 -2.90
CA GLN A 211 -4.74 -14.06 -1.69
C GLN A 211 -4.89 -12.56 -1.99
N VAL A 212 -5.81 -11.93 -1.26
CA VAL A 212 -6.01 -10.48 -1.28
C VAL A 212 -5.99 -9.90 0.13
N VAL A 213 -5.48 -8.67 0.28
CA VAL A 213 -5.50 -7.92 1.54
C VAL A 213 -6.51 -6.79 1.45
N LEU A 214 -7.40 -6.71 2.44
CA LEU A 214 -8.50 -5.77 2.53
C LEU A 214 -8.26 -4.72 3.62
N SER A 215 -8.63 -3.48 3.33
CA SER A 215 -8.81 -2.44 4.34
C SER A 215 -9.75 -1.37 3.82
N TYR A 216 -10.72 -0.96 4.63
CA TYR A 216 -11.55 0.22 4.32
C TYR A 216 -10.76 1.53 4.38
N LEU A 217 -11.29 2.56 3.73
CA LEU A 217 -10.76 3.91 3.79
C LEU A 217 -10.72 4.43 5.23
N HIS A 218 -9.56 4.97 5.59
CA HIS A 218 -9.35 5.70 6.83
C HIS A 218 -9.35 7.20 6.55
N LEU A 219 -10.19 7.93 7.26
CA LEU A 219 -10.38 9.35 7.01
C LEU A 219 -9.51 10.18 7.95
N ARG A 220 -8.24 10.36 7.55
CA ARG A 220 -7.34 11.33 8.20
C ARG A 220 -7.82 12.76 7.87
N PRO A 221 -7.58 13.76 8.73
CA PRO A 221 -7.99 15.14 8.47
C PRO A 221 -7.51 15.68 7.11
N ALA A 222 -6.28 15.36 6.72
CA ALA A 222 -5.74 15.76 5.41
C ALA A 222 -6.44 15.05 4.24
N ILE A 223 -6.86 13.78 4.41
CA ILE A 223 -7.60 13.04 3.39
C ILE A 223 -9.00 13.64 3.23
N LEU A 224 -9.68 13.97 4.33
CA LEU A 224 -11.00 14.62 4.26
C LEU A 224 -10.95 15.93 3.45
N LYS A 225 -9.93 16.77 3.67
CA LYS A 225 -9.71 18.00 2.91
C LYS A 225 -9.45 17.73 1.41
N GLN A 226 -8.63 16.72 1.10
CA GLN A 226 -8.35 16.31 -0.28
C GLN A 226 -9.63 15.86 -0.99
N LEU A 227 -10.39 14.96 -0.37
CA LEU A 227 -11.63 14.43 -0.95
C LEU A 227 -12.68 15.53 -1.16
N LYS A 228 -12.79 16.50 -0.23
CA LYS A 228 -13.70 17.65 -0.40
C LYS A 228 -13.37 18.48 -1.64
N ARG A 229 -12.08 18.63 -1.95
CA ARG A 229 -11.59 19.43 -3.07
C ARG A 229 -11.65 18.68 -4.40
N GLU A 230 -11.40 17.37 -4.38
CA GLU A 230 -11.11 16.59 -5.60
C GLU A 230 -12.28 15.72 -6.06
N LEU A 231 -13.24 15.40 -5.18
CA LEU A 231 -14.39 14.59 -5.55
C LEU A 231 -15.60 15.45 -5.94
N PRO A 232 -16.50 14.93 -6.80
CA PRO A 232 -17.82 15.52 -6.98
C PRO A 232 -18.53 15.70 -5.64
N SER A 233 -19.29 16.79 -5.50
CA SER A 233 -19.92 17.18 -4.23
C SER A 233 -20.87 16.12 -3.67
N THR A 234 -21.55 15.36 -4.53
CA THR A 234 -22.40 14.22 -4.16
C THR A 234 -21.57 13.06 -3.61
N THR A 235 -20.52 12.65 -4.33
CA THR A 235 -19.59 11.59 -3.90
C THR A 235 -18.93 11.93 -2.57
N TYR A 236 -18.44 13.17 -2.40
CA TYR A 236 -17.85 13.63 -1.16
C TYR A 236 -18.85 13.58 0.00
N ARG A 237 -20.08 14.09 -0.18
CA ARG A 237 -21.09 14.12 0.88
C ARG A 237 -21.49 12.72 1.32
N LEU A 238 -21.70 11.80 0.38
CA LEU A 238 -22.00 10.40 0.68
C LEU A 238 -20.86 9.75 1.49
N LEU A 239 -19.63 9.89 1.00
CA LEU A 239 -18.46 9.31 1.65
C LEU A 239 -18.22 9.90 3.04
N ALA A 240 -18.18 11.24 3.17
CA ALA A 240 -17.98 11.91 4.44
C ALA A 240 -19.11 11.64 5.45
N GLY A 241 -20.35 11.45 4.97
CA GLY A 241 -21.50 11.07 5.78
C GLY A 241 -21.27 9.78 6.57
N CYS A 242 -20.58 8.81 5.97
CA CYS A 242 -20.24 7.53 6.61
C CYS A 242 -19.39 7.69 7.88
N TYR A 243 -18.62 8.77 7.98
CA TYR A 243 -17.67 9.03 9.07
C TYR A 243 -18.16 10.15 10.01
N LYS A 244 -19.35 10.72 9.77
CA LYS A 244 -19.83 11.92 10.48
C LYS A 244 -19.89 11.68 11.99
N THR A 245 -20.41 10.54 12.41
CA THR A 245 -20.59 10.14 13.82
C THR A 245 -19.39 9.38 14.41
N GLN A 246 -18.33 9.18 13.64
CA GLN A 246 -17.16 8.42 14.11
C GLN A 246 -16.21 9.31 14.88
N ASP A 247 -15.69 8.79 15.99
CA ASP A 247 -14.65 9.45 16.77
C ASP A 247 -13.31 9.45 16.03
N VAL A 248 -12.49 10.45 16.37
CA VAL A 248 -11.09 10.46 15.93
C VAL A 248 -10.30 9.61 16.91
N ILE A 249 -9.79 8.49 16.42
CA ILE A 249 -8.97 7.56 17.20
C ILE A 249 -7.53 7.56 16.70
N GLU A 250 -6.63 7.00 17.49
CA GLU A 250 -5.26 6.72 17.07
C GLU A 250 -5.14 5.28 16.58
N VAL A 251 -4.55 5.11 15.39
CA VAL A 251 -4.32 3.79 14.79
C VAL A 251 -2.83 3.60 14.49
N GLY A 252 -2.31 2.44 14.88
CA GLY A 252 -0.90 2.08 14.76
C GLY A 252 -0.03 2.93 15.69
N THR A 253 1.02 3.60 15.18
CA THR A 253 1.98 4.30 16.06
C THR A 253 1.54 5.67 16.57
N SER A 254 0.60 6.37 15.90
CA SER A 254 0.10 7.70 16.30
C SER A 254 -0.82 8.38 15.26
N THR A 255 -1.42 7.64 14.33
CA THR A 255 -2.21 8.28 13.27
C THR A 255 -3.61 8.62 13.78
N LYS A 256 -3.92 9.91 13.97
CA LYS A 256 -5.28 10.40 14.19
C LYS A 256 -6.14 10.25 12.95
N THR A 257 -7.20 9.44 13.04
CA THR A 257 -8.08 9.12 11.92
C THR A 257 -9.48 8.79 12.39
N LYS A 258 -10.47 8.96 11.52
CA LYS A 258 -11.75 8.28 11.66
C LYS A 258 -11.72 6.95 10.91
N LEU A 259 -12.21 5.89 11.53
CA LEU A 259 -12.44 4.61 10.86
C LEU A 259 -13.83 4.62 10.19
N CYS A 260 -13.98 3.81 9.14
CA CYS A 260 -15.32 3.48 8.66
C CYS A 260 -16.04 2.73 9.80
N PRO A 261 -17.35 3.00 10.06
CA PRO A 261 -18.08 2.35 11.15
C PRO A 261 -17.85 0.83 11.19
N LEU A 262 -17.60 0.29 12.39
CA LEU A 262 -17.24 -1.12 12.58
C LEU A 262 -18.24 -2.07 11.90
N ILE A 263 -19.54 -1.82 12.06
CA ILE A 263 -20.61 -2.62 11.45
C ILE A 263 -20.52 -2.58 9.91
N LEU A 264 -20.19 -1.43 9.30
CA LEU A 264 -20.03 -1.34 7.85
C LEU A 264 -18.80 -2.11 7.38
N ARG A 265 -17.68 -1.99 8.10
CA ARG A 265 -16.46 -2.76 7.79
C ARG A 265 -16.68 -4.25 7.90
N GLN A 266 -17.33 -4.74 8.96
CA GLN A 266 -17.64 -6.16 9.15
C GLN A 266 -18.50 -6.70 8.00
N LYS A 267 -19.65 -6.07 7.74
CA LYS A 267 -20.53 -6.45 6.61
C LYS A 267 -19.81 -6.42 5.26
N GLY A 268 -18.95 -5.42 5.07
CA GLY A 268 -18.09 -5.30 3.90
C GLY A 268 -17.12 -6.45 3.76
N TYR A 269 -16.28 -6.69 4.77
CA TYR A 269 -15.31 -7.78 4.75
C TYR A 269 -15.97 -9.15 4.61
N ASP A 270 -17.13 -9.38 5.23
CA ASP A 270 -17.89 -10.62 5.08
C ASP A 270 -18.42 -10.80 3.66
N ARG A 271 -18.86 -9.72 3.01
CA ARG A 271 -19.23 -9.72 1.59
C ARG A 271 -18.04 -10.08 0.71
N PHE A 272 -16.88 -9.45 0.90
CA PHE A 272 -15.66 -9.81 0.16
C PHE A 272 -15.29 -11.29 0.40
N LYS A 273 -15.23 -11.74 1.66
CA LYS A 273 -14.91 -13.13 2.00
C LYS A 273 -15.87 -14.13 1.37
N ARG A 274 -17.19 -13.89 1.45
CA ARG A 274 -18.20 -14.76 0.85
C ARG A 274 -18.03 -14.87 -0.65
N LEU A 275 -17.88 -13.73 -1.34
CA LEU A 275 -17.72 -13.71 -2.79
C LEU A 275 -16.39 -14.31 -3.26
N ALA A 276 -15.32 -14.15 -2.48
CA ALA A 276 -14.00 -14.68 -2.82
C ALA A 276 -13.96 -16.22 -2.84
N LYS A 277 -14.81 -16.88 -2.05
CA LYS A 277 -14.93 -18.35 -2.01
C LYS A 277 -15.24 -18.93 -3.39
N ASP A 278 -16.14 -18.28 -4.14
CA ASP A 278 -16.53 -18.71 -5.49
C ASP A 278 -15.34 -18.73 -6.47
N TYR A 279 -14.24 -18.05 -6.13
CA TYR A 279 -13.05 -17.91 -6.96
C TYR A 279 -11.80 -18.55 -6.34
N GLY A 280 -11.93 -19.25 -5.21
CA GLY A 280 -10.79 -19.84 -4.49
C GLY A 280 -9.79 -18.81 -3.92
N ILE A 281 -10.22 -17.57 -3.71
CA ILE A 281 -9.38 -16.48 -3.21
C ILE A 281 -9.54 -16.35 -1.69
N THR A 282 -8.42 -16.28 -0.97
CA THR A 282 -8.42 -15.98 0.47
C THR A 282 -8.37 -14.48 0.71
N CYS A 283 -9.31 -13.94 1.49
CA CYS A 283 -9.29 -12.55 1.93
C CYS A 283 -8.68 -12.39 3.32
N LEU A 284 -7.64 -11.56 3.42
CA LEU A 284 -6.99 -11.16 4.66
C LEU A 284 -7.42 -9.74 5.05
N ILE A 285 -7.72 -9.50 6.32
CA ILE A 285 -8.02 -8.16 6.83
C ILE A 285 -6.73 -7.56 7.38
N CYS A 286 -6.37 -6.34 7.01
CA CYS A 286 -5.10 -5.75 7.46
C CYS A 286 -5.11 -5.43 8.97
N ALA A 287 -4.34 -6.18 9.77
CA ALA A 287 -4.23 -5.98 11.22
C ALA A 287 -3.81 -4.56 11.61
N CYS A 288 -2.81 -4.01 10.90
CA CYS A 288 -2.23 -2.70 11.20
C CYS A 288 -3.19 -1.53 11.00
N LYS A 289 -4.31 -1.78 10.31
CA LYS A 289 -5.34 -0.78 10.01
C LYS A 289 -6.67 -1.09 10.69
N ASN A 290 -6.83 -2.23 11.34
CA ASN A 290 -8.09 -2.60 11.97
C ASN A 290 -7.82 -3.00 13.42
N PRO A 291 -7.58 -2.04 14.32
CA PRO A 291 -7.21 -2.34 15.71
C PRO A 291 -8.36 -2.94 16.52
N ASP A 292 -9.59 -2.83 16.04
CA ASP A 292 -10.83 -3.21 16.71
C ASP A 292 -11.46 -4.49 16.15
N MET A 293 -10.69 -5.29 15.40
CA MET A 293 -11.10 -6.61 14.91
C MET A 293 -9.89 -7.50 14.62
N ALA A 294 -10.13 -8.81 14.49
CA ALA A 294 -9.10 -9.74 14.05
C ALA A 294 -8.63 -9.45 12.62
N GLY A 295 -7.32 -9.52 12.38
CA GLY A 295 -6.74 -9.30 11.06
C GLY A 295 -5.27 -9.69 10.99
N GLN A 296 -4.77 -9.94 9.78
CA GLN A 296 -3.46 -10.51 9.49
C GLN A 296 -2.39 -9.47 9.10
N ARG A 297 -1.12 -9.78 9.39
CA ARG A 297 0.04 -9.02 8.90
C ARG A 297 0.51 -9.55 7.55
N CYS A 298 0.74 -8.65 6.61
CA CYS A 298 1.03 -9.01 5.22
C CYS A 298 2.49 -9.44 4.95
N LEU A 299 3.44 -9.06 5.81
CA LEU A 299 4.88 -9.32 5.62
C LEU A 299 5.47 -10.32 6.62
N ARG A 300 4.78 -10.53 7.76
CA ARG A 300 5.17 -11.45 8.84
C ARG A 300 3.90 -11.99 9.50
N PRO A 301 3.18 -12.94 8.87
CA PRO A 301 2.03 -13.54 9.50
C PRO A 301 2.47 -14.25 10.80
N SER A 302 1.83 -13.93 11.92
CA SER A 302 2.03 -14.55 13.23
C SER A 302 0.75 -15.30 13.65
N PRO A 303 0.84 -16.43 14.36
CA PRO A 303 -0.33 -17.11 14.96
C PRO A 303 -1.19 -16.18 15.87
N ALA A 304 -0.60 -15.11 16.40
CA ALA A 304 -1.31 -14.09 17.18
C ALA A 304 -2.20 -13.16 16.33
N ASP A 305 -1.98 -13.11 15.01
CA ASP A 305 -2.69 -12.23 14.07
C ASP A 305 -4.16 -12.67 13.78
N ASN A 306 -4.71 -13.58 14.58
CA ASN A 306 -6.13 -13.96 14.51
C ASN A 306 -6.90 -13.61 15.80
N LYS A 307 -6.26 -12.99 16.79
CA LYS A 307 -6.93 -12.54 18.02
C LYS A 307 -7.42 -11.11 17.86
N ILE A 308 -8.62 -10.82 18.38
CA ILE A 308 -9.05 -9.43 18.63
C ILE A 308 -8.09 -8.90 19.71
N PRO A 309 -7.38 -7.77 19.50
CA PRO A 309 -6.57 -7.17 20.56
C PRO A 309 -7.51 -6.84 21.71
N GLY A 310 -7.20 -7.36 22.90
CA GLY A 310 -8.02 -7.31 24.12
C GLY A 310 -9.24 -6.40 24.04
N GLY A 311 -10.43 -7.01 23.92
CA GLY A 311 -11.62 -6.34 24.46
C GLY A 311 -11.36 -6.01 25.93
N PRO A 312 -12.07 -5.03 26.52
CA PRO A 312 -12.00 -4.86 27.97
C PRO A 312 -12.18 -6.25 28.59
N GLU A 313 -11.24 -6.68 29.44
CA GLU A 313 -11.51 -7.81 30.31
C GLU A 313 -12.86 -7.51 30.94
N GLN A 314 -13.84 -8.38 30.68
CA GLN A 314 -15.07 -8.34 31.43
C GLN A 314 -14.64 -8.58 32.87
N LEU A 315 -14.53 -7.50 33.65
CA LEU A 315 -14.37 -7.58 35.09
C LEU A 315 -15.42 -8.58 35.56
N SER A 316 -14.99 -9.73 36.05
CA SER A 316 -15.93 -10.71 36.59
C SER A 316 -16.68 -9.99 37.71
N LEU A 317 -18.00 -9.87 37.56
CA LEU A 317 -18.85 -9.18 38.54
C LEU A 317 -18.90 -9.89 39.90
N PHE A 318 -18.11 -10.95 40.10
CA PHE A 318 -17.98 -11.69 41.34
C PHE A 318 -16.51 -12.09 41.54
N PRO A 319 -15.85 -11.64 42.62
CA PRO A 319 -14.57 -12.18 43.04
C PRO A 319 -14.78 -13.54 43.73
N CYS A 320 -14.01 -14.55 43.33
CA CYS A 320 -13.71 -15.71 44.17
C CYS A 320 -12.30 -15.56 44.72
#